data_AF-A0A7S6MK44-F1
#
_entry.id   AF-A0A7S6MK44-F1
#
_cell.length_a   1.000
_cell.length_b   1.000
_cell.length_c   1.000
_cell.angle_alpha   90.00
_cell.angle_beta   90.00
_cell.angle_gamma   90.00
#
_symmetry.space_group_name_H-M   'P 1'
#
loop_
_entity.id
_entity.type
_entity.pdbx_description
1 polymer ?
#
loop_
_entity_poly.entity_id
_entity_poly.type
_entity_poly.pdbx_seq_one_letter_code
_entity_poly.pdbx_strand_id
1 'polypeptide(L)' 'MTKIIRMNQLVKRLGLSRSSIYRLRAQGDFVPAIRLGIRSVGYSEAAVSAWLEKREAETTQNK' A
#
# COMPACT_ATOMS: atom_id res chain seq x y z
N MET A 1 -13.28 12.90 0.25
CA MET A 1 -12.60 12.86 -1.07
C MET A 1 -11.62 11.70 -1.09
N THR A 2 -11.81 10.72 -1.96
CA THR A 2 -10.93 9.54 -2.04
C THR A 2 -9.68 9.89 -2.83
N LYS A 3 -8.59 10.23 -2.14
CA LYS A 3 -7.29 10.48 -2.76
C LYS A 3 -6.66 9.16 -3.20
N ILE A 4 -6.21 9.12 -4.45
CA ILE A 4 -5.57 7.95 -5.04
C ILE A 4 -4.10 8.26 -5.30
N ILE A 5 -3.22 7.45 -4.74
CA ILE A 5 -1.77 7.59 -4.90
C ILE A 5 -1.24 6.56 -5.92
N ARG A 6 -0.25 6.98 -6.71
CA ARG A 6 0.43 6.10 -7.68
C ARG A 6 1.52 5.28 -7.01
N MET A 7 1.98 4.22 -7.68
CA MET A 7 3.08 3.38 -7.20
C MET A 7 4.32 4.17 -6.76
N ASN A 8 4.71 5.22 -7.50
CA ASN A 8 5.87 6.04 -7.12
C ASN A 8 5.67 6.80 -5.81
N GLN A 9 4.46 7.29 -5.55
CA GLN A 9 4.10 7.95 -4.29
C GLN A 9 4.03 6.93 -3.14
N LEU A 10 3.47 5.75 -3.44
CA LEU A 10 3.36 4.65 -2.49
C LEU A 10 4.74 4.18 -1.99
N VAL A 11 5.70 3.98 -2.90
CA VAL A 11 7.10 3.65 -2.58
C VAL A 11 7.74 4.69 -1.67
N LYS A 12 7.56 5.98 -1.99
CA LYS A 12 8.09 7.08 -1.17
C LYS A 12 7.46 7.12 0.22
N ARG A 13 6.15 6.87 0.30
CA ARG A 13 5.40 6.92 1.56
C ARG A 13 5.69 5.74 2.47
N LEU A 14 5.76 4.53 1.92
CA LEU A 14 6.04 3.31 2.68
C LEU A 14 7.52 3.09 2.94
N GLY A 15 8.42 3.77 2.23
CA GLY A 15 9.85 3.48 2.24
C GLY A 15 10.20 2.10 1.67
N LEU A 16 9.23 1.42 1.04
CA LEU A 16 9.38 0.07 0.50
C LEU A 16 9.65 0.10 -0.99
N SER A 17 10.52 -0.80 -1.44
CA SER A 17 10.76 -1.01 -2.86
C SER A 17 9.51 -1.51 -3.60
N ARG A 18 9.43 -1.26 -4.91
CA ARG A 18 8.32 -1.76 -5.75
C ARG A 18 8.18 -3.28 -5.67
N SER A 19 9.29 -4.01 -5.62
CA SER A 19 9.31 -5.47 -5.48
C SER A 19 8.74 -5.93 -4.14
N SER A 20 9.03 -5.22 -3.04
CA SER A 20 8.40 -5.50 -1.74
C SER A 20 6.89 -5.31 -1.80
N ILE A 21 6.41 -4.25 -2.44
CA ILE A 21 4.98 -3.99 -2.62
C ILE A 21 4.32 -5.09 -3.47
N TYR A 22 4.96 -5.51 -4.56
CA TYR A 22 4.47 -6.63 -5.37
C TYR A 22 4.44 -7.95 -4.59
N ARG A 23 5.43 -8.21 -3.73
CA ARG A 23 5.46 -9.39 -2.85
C ARG A 23 4.31 -9.36 -1.86
N LEU A 24 4.09 -8.24 -1.17
CA LEU A 24 2.96 -8.06 -0.25
C LEU A 24 1.62 -8.26 -0.97
N ARG A 25 1.51 -7.75 -2.20
CA ARG A 25 0.32 -7.96 -3.03
C ARG A 25 0.14 -9.43 -3.43
N ALA A 26 1.23 -10.14 -3.74
CA ALA A 26 1.19 -11.57 -4.04
C ALA A 26 0.82 -12.42 -2.82
N GLN A 27 1.20 -11.97 -1.62
CA GLN A 27 0.81 -12.59 -0.36
C GLN A 27 -0.66 -12.32 0.03
N GLY A 28 -1.37 -11.46 -0.72
CA GLY A 28 -2.75 -11.06 -0.38
C GLY A 28 -2.85 -10.09 0.80
N ASP A 29 -1.71 -9.69 1.34
CA ASP A 29 -1.57 -8.92 2.58
C ASP A 29 -1.45 -7.41 2.32
N PHE A 30 -1.80 -6.97 1.11
CA PHE A 30 -1.67 -5.58 0.69
C PHE A 30 -2.94 -5.03 0.09
N VAL A 31 -3.07 -3.70 0.13
CA VAL A 31 -4.25 -3.00 -0.40
C VAL A 31 -4.49 -3.30 -1.88
N PRO A 32 -5.77 -3.45 -2.28
CA PRO A 32 -6.11 -3.73 -3.67
C PRO A 32 -5.72 -2.56 -4.57
N ALA A 33 -5.10 -2.89 -5.70
CA ALA A 33 -4.75 -1.91 -6.73
C ALA A 33 -6.01 -1.51 -7.52
N ILE A 34 -6.29 -0.21 -7.55
CA ILE A 34 -7.38 0.38 -8.34
C ILE A 34 -6.84 0.64 -9.74
N ARG A 35 -7.45 0.03 -10.76
CA ARG A 35 -7.10 0.34 -12.15
C ARG A 35 -7.64 1.72 -12.51
N LEU A 36 -6.73 2.64 -12.81
CA LEU A 36 -7.04 4.00 -13.27
C LEU A 36 -7.00 4.12 -14.79
N GLY A 37 -6.38 3.16 -15.47
CA GLY A 37 -6.30 3.11 -16.93
C GLY A 37 -5.53 1.88 -17.41
N ILE A 38 -5.30 1.81 -18.73
CA ILE A 38 -4.75 0.64 -19.43
C ILE A 38 -3.40 0.17 -18.87
N ARG A 39 -2.50 1.12 -18.55
CA ARG A 39 -1.18 0.85 -17.96
C ARG A 39 -1.00 1.47 -16.57
N SER A 40 -2.09 1.94 -15.96
CA SER A 40 -2.04 2.78 -14.77
C SER A 40 -2.83 2.16 -13.63
N VAL A 41 -2.13 1.88 -12.54
CA VAL A 41 -2.72 1.47 -11.27
C VAL A 41 -2.50 2.55 -10.21
N GLY A 42 -3.50 2.72 -9.36
CA GLY A 42 -3.46 3.58 -8.19
C GLY A 42 -3.88 2.81 -6.94
N TYR A 43 -3.65 3.41 -5.79
CA TYR A 43 -3.98 2.87 -4.48
C TYR A 43 -4.74 3.92 -3.70
N SER A 44 -5.77 3.50 -2.97
CA SER A 44 -6.47 4.41 -2.07
C SER A 44 -5.53 4.85 -0.95
N GLU A 45 -5.33 6.16 -0.80
CA GLU A 45 -4.48 6.72 0.24
C GLU A 45 -4.97 6.30 1.63
N ALA A 46 -6.27 6.35 1.87
CA ALA A 46 -6.89 5.95 3.13
C ALA A 46 -6.64 4.46 3.43
N ALA A 47 -6.75 3.60 2.42
CA ALA A 47 -6.49 2.17 2.62
C ALA A 47 -5.02 1.89 2.96
N VAL A 48 -4.09 2.62 2.34
CA VAL A 48 -2.66 2.50 2.62
C VAL A 48 -2.33 2.97 4.03
N SER A 49 -2.91 4.09 4.47
CA SER A 49 -2.79 4.56 5.86
C SER A 49 -3.34 3.54 6.85
N ALA A 50 -4.55 3.01 6.62
CA ALA A 50 -5.13 1.98 7.50
C ALA A 50 -4.28 0.70 7.54
N TRP A 51 -3.65 0.32 6.42
CA TRP A 51 -2.73 -0.80 6.37
C TRP A 51 -1.46 -0.57 7.20
N LEU A 52 -0.91 0.65 7.16
CA LEU A 52 0.22 1.05 8.01
C LEU A 52 -0.16 0.98 9.50
N GLU A 53 -1.30 1.57 9.87
CA GLU A 53 -1.79 1.56 11.26
C GLU A 53 -1.97 0.13 11.79
N LYS A 54 -2.49 -0.77 10.95
CA LYS A 54 -2.62 -2.20 11.28
C LYS A 54 -1.26 -2.86 11.57
N ARG A 55 -0.24 -2.53 10.77
CA ARG A 55 1.14 -3.05 10.93
C ARG A 55 1.83 -2.48 12.16
N GLU A 56 1.61 -1.20 12.47
CA GLU A 56 2.12 -0.56 13.69
C GLU A 56 1.53 -1.21 14.95
N ALA A 57 0.23 -1.50 14.95
CA ALA A 57 -0.42 -2.24 16.03
C ALA A 57 0.15 -3.66 16.18
N GLU A 58 0.35 -4.39 15.07
CA GLU A 58 0.91 -5.75 15.09
C GLU A 58 2.38 -5.77 15.57
N THR A 59 3.18 -4.76 15.18
CA THR A 59 4.57 -4.63 15.62
C THR A 59 4.68 -4.28 17.10
N THR A 60 3.74 -3.50 17.63
CA THR A 60 3.72 -3.10 19.05
C THR A 60 3.37 -4.28 19.97
N GLN A 61 2.71 -5.31 19.45
CA GLN A 61 2.30 -6.48 20.24
C GLN A 61 3.39 -7.56 20.40
N ASN A 62 4.57 -7.39 19.78
CA ASN A 62 5.70 -8.33 19.93
C ASN A 62 6.80 -7.79 20.88
N LYS A 63 6.42 -7.07 21.94
CA LYS A 63 7.35 -6.66 23.00
C LYS A 63 6.97 -7.25 24.34
#